data_AF-A0A395LYW2-F1
#
_entry.id   AF-A0A395LYW2-F1
#
_cell.length_a   1.000
_cell.length_b   1.000
_cell.length_c   1.000
_cell.angle_alpha   90.00
_cell.angle_beta   90.00
_cell.angle_gamma   90.00
#
_symmetry.space_group_name_H-M   'P 1'
#
loop_
_entity.id
_entity.type
_entity.pdbx_description
1 polymer ?
#
loop_
_entity_poly.entity_id
_entity_poly.type
_entity_poly.pdbx_seq_one_letter_code
_entity_poly.pdbx_strand_id
1 'polypeptide(L)'
;MESILVFLGALSRLIPHPPNFTAISAVALYGASKIPDKKRALLVPLLAMLLSDAIMEGMYRMGIWAFPGFHSGMWYVYGAFAVVAMIGFWIRSQFSYGRLAIGTLCASVSFFMITNFGVWLSGWYGYTVEGLVACYVAAIPFFRNQAIGDVLFVALFFGGDYVLRQVALKRQSA
;
A
#
# COMPACT_ATOMS: atom_id res chain seq x y z
N MET A 1 -4.23 15.60 -10.42
CA MET A 1 -4.21 14.32 -11.16
C MET A 1 -3.84 13.16 -10.23
N GLU A 2 -2.85 13.40 -9.37
CA GLU A 2 -2.24 12.50 -8.41
C GLU A 2 -3.25 11.88 -7.44
N SER A 3 -4.17 12.68 -6.88
CA SER A 3 -5.21 12.15 -5.99
C SER A 3 -6.16 11.18 -6.69
N ILE A 4 -6.44 11.38 -7.99
CA ILE A 4 -7.31 10.48 -8.76
C ILE A 4 -6.63 9.11 -8.94
N LEU A 5 -5.35 9.11 -9.29
CA LEU A 5 -4.56 7.86 -9.39
C LEU A 5 -4.53 7.12 -8.05
N VAL A 6 -4.35 7.86 -6.94
CA VAL A 6 -4.40 7.31 -5.58
C VAL A 6 -5.76 6.63 -5.30
N PHE A 7 -6.87 7.29 -5.61
CA PHE A 7 -8.20 6.71 -5.42
C PHE A 7 -8.41 5.46 -6.29
N LEU A 8 -8.08 5.51 -7.58
CA LEU A 8 -8.22 4.37 -8.48
C LEU A 8 -7.36 3.17 -8.04
N GLY A 9 -6.14 3.44 -7.55
CA GLY A 9 -5.29 2.39 -7.01
C GLY A 9 -5.86 1.74 -5.75
N ALA A 10 -6.47 2.51 -4.84
CA ALA A 10 -7.12 1.94 -3.66
C ALA A 10 -8.32 1.05 -4.03
N LEU A 11 -9.04 1.37 -5.11
CA LEU A 11 -10.15 0.55 -5.62
C LEU A 11 -9.69 -0.77 -6.23
N SER A 12 -8.39 -0.95 -6.55
CA SER A 12 -7.87 -2.25 -7.01
C SER A 12 -8.12 -3.39 -6.02
N ARG A 13 -8.32 -3.07 -4.73
CA ARG A 13 -8.65 -4.02 -3.65
C ARG A 13 -10.01 -4.70 -3.82
N LEU A 14 -10.90 -4.07 -4.59
CA LEU A 14 -12.24 -4.59 -4.85
C LEU A 14 -12.25 -5.65 -5.96
N ILE A 15 -11.11 -5.84 -6.65
CA ILE A 15 -10.95 -6.85 -7.68
C ILE A 15 -10.39 -8.12 -7.02
N PRO A 16 -10.92 -9.32 -7.33
CA PRO A 16 -10.35 -10.57 -6.87
C PRO A 16 -8.86 -10.67 -7.23
N HIS A 17 -8.03 -10.81 -6.22
CA HIS A 17 -6.57 -10.81 -6.32
C HIS A 17 -5.98 -11.72 -5.24
N PRO A 18 -4.76 -12.25 -5.43
CA PRO A 18 -4.06 -12.99 -4.39
C PRO A 18 -3.88 -12.16 -3.11
N PRO A 19 -3.81 -12.81 -1.94
CA PRO A 19 -3.55 -12.12 -0.68
C PRO A 19 -2.30 -11.23 -0.75
N ASN A 20 -2.43 -10.00 -0.26
CA ASN A 20 -1.42 -8.92 -0.27
C ASN A 20 -0.92 -8.46 -1.66
N PHE A 21 -1.46 -8.98 -2.76
CA PHE A 21 -1.14 -8.48 -4.10
C PHE A 21 -2.05 -7.29 -4.45
N THR A 22 -1.72 -6.09 -3.91
CA THR A 22 -2.60 -4.90 -4.04
C THR A 22 -1.79 -3.67 -4.44
N ALA A 23 -2.45 -2.65 -5.02
CA ALA A 23 -1.77 -1.40 -5.39
C ALA A 23 -1.58 -0.41 -4.22
N ILE A 24 -1.95 -0.77 -2.98
CA ILE A 24 -2.02 0.20 -1.87
C ILE A 24 -0.63 0.74 -1.50
N SER A 25 0.41 -0.09 -1.46
CA SER A 25 1.76 0.39 -1.16
C SER A 25 2.25 1.36 -2.22
N ALA A 26 1.97 1.08 -3.50
CA ALA A 26 2.28 1.98 -4.60
C ALA A 26 1.52 3.30 -4.48
N VAL A 27 0.24 3.25 -4.12
CA VAL A 27 -0.60 4.41 -3.85
C VAL A 27 -0.05 5.27 -2.71
N ALA A 28 0.36 4.64 -1.60
CA ALA A 28 0.94 5.34 -0.45
C ALA A 28 2.29 5.97 -0.79
N LEU A 29 3.19 5.22 -1.43
CA LEU A 29 4.49 5.72 -1.90
C LEU A 29 4.32 6.86 -2.89
N TYR A 30 3.44 6.70 -3.89
CA TYR A 30 3.18 7.70 -4.92
C TYR A 30 2.54 8.97 -4.33
N GLY A 31 1.52 8.82 -3.48
CA GLY A 31 0.88 9.91 -2.78
C GLY A 31 1.88 10.74 -1.97
N ALA A 32 2.67 10.09 -1.11
CA ALA A 32 3.72 10.72 -0.32
C ALA A 32 4.82 11.37 -1.18
N SER A 33 5.17 10.74 -2.31
CA SER A 33 6.26 11.21 -3.17
C SER A 33 5.87 12.39 -4.07
N LYS A 34 4.61 12.46 -4.51
CA LYS A 34 4.18 13.36 -5.59
C LYS A 34 3.20 14.45 -5.16
N ILE A 35 2.39 14.23 -4.13
CA ILE A 35 1.43 15.25 -3.67
C ILE A 35 2.19 16.39 -2.97
N PRO A 36 2.09 17.66 -3.44
CA PRO A 36 2.91 18.75 -2.91
C PRO A 36 2.68 19.02 -1.42
N ASP A 37 1.42 19.08 -1.00
CA ASP A 37 1.03 19.30 0.38
C ASP A 37 1.25 18.05 1.23
N LYS A 38 2.10 18.15 2.26
CA LYS A 38 2.50 17.00 3.09
C LYS A 38 1.32 16.38 3.84
N LYS A 39 0.35 17.18 4.28
CA LYS A 39 -0.82 16.68 5.00
C LYS A 39 -1.68 15.83 4.06
N ARG A 40 -1.98 16.33 2.86
CA ARG A 40 -2.73 15.61 1.81
C ARG A 40 -1.97 14.37 1.33
N ALA A 41 -0.65 14.46 1.23
CA ALA A 41 0.18 13.33 0.81
C ALA A 41 0.08 12.12 1.75
N LEU A 42 -0.17 12.36 3.05
CA LEU A 42 -0.45 11.33 4.03
C LEU A 42 -1.95 10.97 4.10
N LEU A 43 -2.83 11.97 4.14
CA LEU A 43 -4.26 11.76 4.36
C LEU A 43 -4.96 11.10 3.16
N VAL A 44 -4.60 11.46 1.92
CA VAL A 44 -5.32 10.97 0.74
C VAL A 44 -5.20 9.44 0.60
N PRO A 45 -4.01 8.81 0.70
CA PRO A 45 -3.90 7.35 0.70
C PRO A 45 -4.67 6.68 1.85
N LEU A 46 -4.59 7.22 3.07
CA LEU A 46 -5.28 6.66 4.24
C LEU A 46 -6.81 6.77 4.13
N LEU A 47 -7.32 7.88 3.59
CA LEU A 47 -8.74 8.06 3.31
C LEU A 47 -9.21 7.15 2.18
N ALA A 48 -8.39 6.95 1.13
CA ALA A 48 -8.70 6.02 0.05
C ALA A 48 -8.78 4.58 0.56
N MET A 49 -7.88 4.19 1.47
CA MET A 49 -7.97 2.92 2.20
C MET A 49 -9.26 2.82 3.01
N LEU A 50 -9.55 3.82 3.85
CA LEU A 50 -10.73 3.80 4.71
C LEU A 50 -12.02 3.68 3.91
N LEU A 51 -12.10 4.38 2.78
CA LEU A 51 -13.23 4.26 1.86
C LEU A 51 -13.31 2.85 1.26
N SER A 52 -12.19 2.28 0.80
CA SER A 52 -12.18 0.91 0.28
C SER A 52 -12.58 -0.13 1.34
N ASP A 53 -12.16 0.05 2.60
CA ASP A 53 -12.53 -0.82 3.72
C ASP A 53 -14.02 -0.68 4.05
N ALA A 54 -14.58 0.53 4.02
CA ALA A 54 -16.02 0.75 4.19
C ALA A 54 -16.85 0.10 3.08
N ILE A 55 -16.38 0.16 1.83
CA ILE A 55 -17.04 -0.51 0.69
C ILE A 55 -16.99 -2.03 0.87
N MET A 56 -15.83 -2.61 1.19
CA MET A 56 -15.68 -4.05 1.45
C MET A 56 -16.56 -4.50 2.62
N GLU A 57 -16.66 -3.70 3.68
CA GLU A 57 -17.55 -3.97 4.82
C GLU A 57 -19.03 -3.98 4.40
N GLY A 58 -19.45 -3.03 3.56
CA GLY A 58 -20.79 -3.03 2.98
C GLY A 58 -21.06 -4.29 2.15
N MET A 59 -20.12 -4.66 1.27
CA MET A 59 -20.25 -5.86 0.44
C MET A 59 -20.25 -7.16 1.26
N TYR A 60 -19.46 -7.21 2.33
CA TYR A 60 -19.43 -8.32 3.29
C TYR A 60 -20.79 -8.50 3.98
N ARG A 61 -21.38 -7.41 4.47
CA ARG A 61 -22.71 -7.41 5.11
C ARG A 61 -23.83 -7.83 4.16
N MET A 62 -23.65 -7.59 2.86
CA MET A 62 -24.58 -8.04 1.81
C MET A 62 -24.34 -9.49 1.36
N GLY A 63 -23.31 -10.18 1.88
CA GLY A 63 -22.94 -11.54 1.48
C GLY A 63 -22.28 -11.65 0.10
N ILE A 64 -21.88 -10.53 -0.50
CA ILE A 64 -21.24 -10.47 -1.83
C ILE A 64 -19.72 -10.66 -1.72
N TRP A 65 -19.14 -10.36 -0.55
CA TRP A 65 -17.71 -10.43 -0.30
C TRP A 65 -17.41 -11.37 0.87
N ALA A 66 -16.30 -12.12 0.77
CA ALA A 66 -15.99 -13.18 1.73
C ALA A 66 -15.41 -12.69 3.06
N PHE A 67 -14.83 -11.49 3.10
CA PHE A 67 -14.07 -10.98 4.24
C PHE A 67 -14.59 -9.62 4.71
N PRO A 68 -14.63 -9.34 6.03
CA PRO A 68 -15.02 -8.02 6.51
C PRO A 68 -14.01 -6.97 6.07
N GLY A 69 -14.51 -5.76 5.80
CA GLY A 69 -13.64 -4.62 5.51
C GLY A 69 -13.03 -4.04 6.78
N PHE A 70 -13.79 -4.03 7.88
CA PHE A 70 -13.29 -3.63 9.19
C PHE A 70 -12.96 -4.84 10.06
N HIS A 71 -11.72 -4.90 10.54
CA HIS A 71 -11.22 -6.01 11.35
C HIS A 71 -10.27 -5.52 12.44
N SER A 72 -10.09 -6.33 13.50
CA SER A 72 -9.29 -5.96 14.68
C SER A 72 -7.82 -5.63 14.35
N GLY A 73 -7.25 -6.27 13.33
CA GLY A 73 -5.89 -6.03 12.86
C GLY A 73 -5.69 -4.79 11.97
N MET A 74 -6.76 -4.05 11.63
CA MET A 74 -6.71 -2.93 10.68
C MET A 74 -5.74 -1.83 11.13
N TRP A 75 -5.62 -1.59 12.43
CA TRP A 75 -4.72 -0.57 12.97
C TRP A 75 -3.25 -0.82 12.64
N TYR A 76 -2.81 -2.09 12.63
CA TYR A 76 -1.44 -2.44 12.24
C TYR A 76 -1.19 -2.19 10.75
N VAL A 77 -2.19 -2.45 9.91
CA VAL A 77 -2.15 -2.17 8.46
C VAL A 77 -2.03 -0.66 8.23
N TYR A 78 -2.82 0.16 8.91
CA TYR A 78 -2.76 1.62 8.80
C TYR A 78 -1.44 2.19 9.31
N GLY A 79 -0.95 1.68 10.45
CA GLY A 79 0.37 2.04 10.98
C GLY A 79 1.50 1.69 10.00
N ALA A 80 1.44 0.51 9.38
CA ALA A 80 2.38 0.12 8.34
C ALA A 80 2.37 1.08 7.14
N PHE A 81 1.19 1.48 6.65
CA PHE A 81 1.11 2.43 5.55
C PHE A 81 1.53 3.86 5.92
N ALA A 82 1.42 4.26 7.19
CA ALA A 82 2.03 5.50 7.65
C ALA A 82 3.57 5.43 7.53
N VAL A 83 4.18 4.28 7.85
CA VAL A 83 5.62 4.05 7.62
C VAL A 83 5.96 4.06 6.13
N VAL A 84 5.15 3.42 5.29
CA VAL A 84 5.31 3.47 3.83
C VAL A 84 5.24 4.92 3.31
N ALA A 85 4.34 5.75 3.85
CA ALA A 85 4.27 7.16 3.50
C ALA A 85 5.55 7.93 3.91
N MET A 86 6.13 7.64 5.09
CA MET A 86 7.42 8.20 5.49
C MET A 86 8.54 7.83 4.51
N ILE A 87 8.56 6.58 4.03
CA ILE A 87 9.49 6.14 2.99
C ILE A 87 9.26 6.93 1.68
N GLY A 88 8.01 7.19 1.31
CA GLY A 88 7.67 8.04 0.17
C GLY A 88 8.17 9.49 0.32
N PHE A 89 8.09 10.08 1.51
CA PHE A 89 8.68 11.39 1.78
C PHE A 89 10.21 11.38 1.70
N TRP A 90 10.84 10.29 2.17
CA TRP A 90 12.27 10.09 2.00
C TRP A 90 12.63 10.01 0.51
N ILE A 91 11.90 9.22 -0.30
CA ILE A 91 12.08 9.18 -1.77
C ILE A 91 11.97 10.58 -2.38
N ARG A 92 10.96 11.35 -2.01
CA ARG A 92 10.72 12.72 -2.50
C ARG A 92 11.88 13.67 -2.24
N SER A 93 12.55 13.55 -1.09
CA SER A 93 13.56 14.51 -0.65
C SER A 93 14.73 14.67 -1.64
N GLN A 94 15.12 13.57 -2.30
CA GLN A 94 16.02 13.58 -3.46
C GLN A 94 15.62 12.41 -4.35
N PHE A 95 14.71 12.68 -5.29
CA PHE A 95 14.13 11.63 -6.12
C PHE A 95 15.17 11.04 -7.08
N SER A 96 15.29 9.72 -7.08
CA SER A 96 16.01 8.96 -8.11
C SER A 96 15.36 7.59 -8.27
N TYR A 97 15.52 6.96 -9.44
CA TYR A 97 14.98 5.61 -9.68
C TYR A 97 15.59 4.54 -8.76
N GLY A 98 16.87 4.69 -8.41
CA GLY A 98 17.51 3.82 -7.40
C GLY A 98 16.89 3.98 -6.02
N ARG A 99 16.60 5.22 -5.60
CA ARG A 99 15.93 5.50 -4.33
C ARG A 99 14.50 4.99 -4.31
N LEU A 100 13.79 5.09 -5.44
CA LEU A 100 12.46 4.52 -5.60
C LEU A 100 12.50 3.00 -5.43
N ALA A 101 13.42 2.31 -6.11
CA ALA A 101 13.55 0.85 -6.01
C ALA A 101 13.86 0.39 -4.58
N ILE A 102 14.83 1.04 -3.92
CA ILE A 102 15.16 0.75 -2.51
C ILE A 102 13.97 1.05 -1.60
N GLY A 103 13.30 2.19 -1.81
CA GLY A 103 12.13 2.58 -1.03
C GLY A 103 10.96 1.61 -1.20
N THR A 104 10.74 1.05 -2.39
CA THR A 104 9.74 0.00 -2.62
C THR A 104 10.05 -1.25 -1.82
N LEU A 105 11.30 -1.73 -1.82
CA LEU A 105 11.70 -2.88 -1.00
C LEU A 105 11.55 -2.59 0.50
N CYS A 106 11.99 -1.42 0.95
CA CYS A 106 11.80 -0.98 2.33
C CYS A 106 10.32 -0.92 2.73
N ALA A 107 9.44 -0.50 1.82
CA ALA A 107 8.00 -0.46 2.05
C ALA A 107 7.43 -1.87 2.25
N SER A 108 7.76 -2.82 1.34
CA SER A 108 7.32 -4.21 1.47
C SER A 108 7.82 -4.85 2.76
N VAL A 109 9.10 -4.68 3.09
CA VAL A 109 9.71 -5.25 4.31
C VAL A 109 9.09 -4.62 5.56
N SER A 110 8.94 -3.29 5.61
CA SER A 110 8.35 -2.62 6.76
C SER A 110 6.91 -3.06 6.98
N PHE A 111 6.13 -3.17 5.90
CA PHE A 111 4.76 -3.65 5.98
C PHE A 111 4.69 -5.09 6.51
N PHE A 112 5.54 -5.98 5.97
CA PHE A 112 5.64 -7.36 6.43
C PHE A 112 5.98 -7.45 7.92
N MET A 113 6.97 -6.70 8.38
CA MET A 113 7.37 -6.69 9.80
C MET A 113 6.24 -6.18 10.70
N ILE A 114 5.67 -5.02 10.37
CA ILE A 114 4.69 -4.36 11.24
C ILE A 114 3.39 -5.18 11.32
N THR A 115 2.86 -5.64 10.19
CA THR A 115 1.57 -6.33 10.16
C THR A 115 1.62 -7.71 10.81
N ASN A 116 2.68 -8.48 10.59
CA ASN A 116 2.79 -9.82 11.19
C ASN A 116 3.16 -9.75 12.67
N PHE A 117 3.93 -8.76 13.10
CA PHE A 117 4.09 -8.49 14.52
C PHE A 117 2.73 -8.16 15.17
N GLY A 118 1.87 -7.38 14.49
CA GLY A 118 0.51 -7.10 14.93
C GLY A 118 -0.38 -8.35 15.03
N VAL A 119 -0.27 -9.29 14.09
CA VAL A 119 -0.98 -10.59 14.14
C VAL A 119 -0.54 -11.40 15.35
N TRP A 120 0.78 -11.48 15.60
CA TRP A 120 1.31 -12.14 16.79
C TRP A 120 0.84 -11.47 18.09
N LEU A 121 0.89 -10.13 18.18
CA LEU A 121 0.35 -9.36 19.31
C LEU A 121 -1.16 -9.55 19.52
N SER A 122 -1.88 -9.95 18.48
CA SER A 122 -3.31 -10.28 18.55
C SER A 122 -3.56 -11.70 19.09
N GLY A 123 -2.51 -12.44 19.46
CA GLY A 123 -2.58 -13.74 20.16
C GLY A 123 -2.71 -14.96 19.24
N TRP A 124 -2.79 -14.79 17.92
CA TRP A 124 -3.07 -15.88 16.96
C TRP A 124 -2.05 -17.02 16.97
N TYR A 125 -0.81 -16.73 17.37
CA TYR A 125 0.29 -17.71 17.42
C TYR A 125 0.81 -17.94 18.84
N GLY A 126 0.09 -17.47 19.87
CA GLY A 126 0.54 -17.46 21.25
C GLY A 126 1.62 -16.40 21.54
N TYR A 127 1.65 -15.91 22.78
CA TYR A 127 2.58 -14.85 23.22
C TYR A 127 3.99 -15.39 23.54
N THR A 128 4.56 -16.17 22.63
CA THR A 128 5.91 -16.75 22.77
C THR A 128 6.81 -16.39 21.59
N VAL A 129 8.13 -16.54 21.78
CA VAL A 129 9.12 -16.30 20.72
C VAL A 129 8.96 -17.32 19.59
N GLU A 130 8.64 -18.57 19.92
CA GLU A 130 8.36 -19.63 18.94
C GLU A 130 7.13 -19.28 18.12
N GLY A 131 6.09 -18.77 18.77
CA GLY A 131 4.87 -18.27 18.11
C GLY A 131 5.16 -17.10 17.16
N LEU A 132 6.05 -16.18 17.57
CA LEU A 132 6.48 -15.07 16.73
C LEU A 132 7.18 -15.57 15.46
N VAL A 133 8.12 -16.50 15.60
CA VAL A 133 8.82 -17.11 14.46
C VAL A 133 7.83 -17.84 13.56
N ALA A 134 6.92 -18.63 14.12
CA ALA A 134 5.89 -19.34 13.35
C ALA A 134 4.99 -18.38 12.56
N CYS A 135 4.59 -17.26 13.17
CA CYS A 135 3.79 -16.22 12.52
C CYS A 135 4.51 -15.64 11.29
N TYR A 136 5.81 -15.31 11.43
CA TYR A 136 6.60 -14.78 10.31
C TYR A 136 6.85 -15.80 9.21
N VAL A 137 7.13 -17.06 9.57
CA VAL A 137 7.32 -18.15 8.60
C VAL A 137 6.04 -18.36 7.79
N ALA A 138 4.88 -18.41 8.46
CA ALA A 138 3.57 -18.53 7.81
C ALA A 138 3.25 -17.36 6.88
N ALA A 139 3.83 -16.18 7.15
CA ALA A 139 3.60 -14.97 6.39
C ALA A 139 4.46 -14.85 5.10
N ILE A 140 5.50 -15.68 4.92
CA ILE A 140 6.42 -15.60 3.76
C ILE A 140 5.70 -15.66 2.40
N PRO A 141 4.69 -16.53 2.16
CA PRO A 141 3.96 -16.54 0.89
C PRO A 141 3.23 -15.22 0.60
N PHE A 142 2.68 -14.58 1.64
CA PHE A 142 2.01 -13.29 1.54
C PHE A 142 3.01 -12.17 1.22
N PHE A 143 4.19 -12.21 1.84
CA PHE A 143 5.28 -11.29 1.53
C PHE A 143 5.74 -11.39 0.08
N ARG A 144 5.84 -12.60 -0.47
CA ARG A 144 6.18 -12.80 -1.87
C ARG A 144 5.18 -12.12 -2.80
N ASN A 145 3.89 -12.33 -2.57
CA ASN A 145 2.84 -11.67 -3.35
C ASN A 145 2.93 -10.15 -3.23
N GLN A 146 3.15 -9.65 -2.01
CA GLN A 146 3.30 -8.23 -1.75
C GLN A 146 4.49 -7.62 -2.47
N ALA A 147 5.69 -8.20 -2.36
CA ALA A 147 6.89 -7.66 -2.97
C ALA A 147 6.76 -7.59 -4.50
N ILE A 148 6.19 -8.61 -5.13
CA ILE A 148 5.93 -8.62 -6.57
C ILE A 148 4.89 -7.54 -6.93
N GLY A 149 3.79 -7.47 -6.18
CA GLY A 149 2.75 -6.46 -6.39
C GLY A 149 3.29 -5.04 -6.23
N ASP A 150 4.05 -4.78 -5.18
CA ASP A 150 4.63 -3.47 -4.89
C ASP A 150 5.55 -3.01 -6.02
N VAL A 151 6.42 -3.89 -6.53
CA VAL A 151 7.28 -3.57 -7.69
C VAL A 151 6.43 -3.26 -8.93
N LEU A 152 5.46 -4.12 -9.24
CA LEU A 152 4.60 -3.97 -10.42
C LEU A 152 3.79 -2.67 -10.37
N PHE A 153 3.08 -2.43 -9.25
CA PHE A 153 2.23 -1.26 -9.13
C PHE A 153 3.02 0.04 -8.97
N VAL A 154 4.19 0.03 -8.30
CA VAL A 154 5.06 1.21 -8.27
C VAL A 154 5.54 1.55 -9.69
N ALA A 155 5.96 0.55 -10.48
CA ALA A 155 6.36 0.77 -11.86
C ALA A 155 5.21 1.36 -12.69
N LEU A 156 3.99 0.81 -12.56
CA LEU A 156 2.80 1.33 -13.25
C LEU A 156 2.46 2.77 -12.86
N PHE A 157 2.47 3.10 -11.56
CA PHE A 157 2.10 4.42 -11.08
C PHE A 157 3.13 5.49 -11.47
N PHE A 158 4.42 5.25 -11.19
CA PHE A 158 5.47 6.22 -11.48
C PHE A 158 5.79 6.29 -12.98
N GLY A 159 5.78 5.16 -13.68
CA GLY A 159 5.96 5.10 -15.13
C GLY A 159 4.78 5.72 -15.88
N GLY A 160 3.55 5.44 -15.44
CA GLY A 160 2.34 6.05 -16.00
C GLY A 160 2.31 7.57 -15.82
N ASP A 161 2.62 8.07 -14.61
CA ASP A 161 2.76 9.52 -14.36
C ASP A 161 3.82 10.16 -15.27
N TYR A 162 4.96 9.50 -15.49
CA TYR A 162 5.99 9.98 -16.40
C TYR A 162 5.49 10.10 -17.85
N VAL A 163 4.88 9.04 -18.38
CA VAL A 163 4.35 9.03 -19.77
C VAL A 163 3.26 10.09 -19.96
N LEU A 164 2.31 10.19 -19.02
CA LEU A 164 1.22 11.16 -19.08
C LEU A 164 1.75 12.60 -19.12
N ARG A 165 2.78 12.92 -18.32
CA ARG A 165 3.41 14.24 -18.34
C ARG A 165 4.09 14.52 -19.67
N GLN A 166 4.78 13.54 -20.27
CA GLN A 166 5.43 13.72 -21.58
C GLN A 166 4.41 13.98 -22.70
N VAL A 167 3.29 13.26 -22.71
CA VAL A 167 2.21 13.47 -23.69
C VAL A 167 1.56 14.84 -23.51
N ALA A 168 1.30 15.26 -22.26
CA ALA A 168 0.71 16.56 -21.97
C ALA A 168 1.62 17.72 -22.43
N LEU A 169 2.94 17.60 -22.21
CA LEU A 169 3.92 18.60 -22.66
C LEU A 169 3.97 18.68 -24.19
N LYS A 170 3.99 17.55 -24.89
CA LYS A 170 3.96 17.53 -26.38
C LYS A 170 2.72 18.19 -26.97
N ARG A 171 1.56 18.03 -26.33
CA ARG A 171 0.30 18.67 -26.77
C ARG A 171 0.27 20.18 -26.53
N GLN A 172 1.02 20.68 -25.57
CA GLN A 172 1.13 22.13 -25.32
C GLN A 172 2.10 22.81 -26.28
N SER A 173 3.02 22.05 -26.88
CA SER A 173 4.01 22.54 -27.86
C SER A 173 3.57 22.43 -29.33
N ALA A 174 2.37 21.91 -29.60
CA ALA A 174 1.80 21.73 -30.93
C ALA A 174 0.58 22.64 -31.11
#